data_AF-A0A9P6PZW6-F1
#
_entry.id   AF-A0A9P6PZW6-F1
#
_cell.length_a   1.000
_cell.length_b   1.000
_cell.length_c   1.000
_cell.angle_alpha   90.00
_cell.angle_beta   90.00
_cell.angle_gamma   90.00
#
_symmetry.space_group_name_H-M   'P 1'
#
loop_
_entity.id
_entity.type
_entity.pdbx_description
1 polymer ?
#
loop_
_entity_poly.entity_id
_entity_poly.type
_entity_poly.pdbx_seq_one_letter_code
_entity_poly.pdbx_strand_id
1 'polypeptide(L)'
;MGITTGTLAMPTKFVISFVVPLAYLENFSTFFGIMSDHAPILIEVLRGLRSSMKLAIALDIFAEEHLVPFVEDIMTIDAVAMAVEGAKVSHIALGREGDQVFGRDFINKAITSHLQTHLSTVVVGNNITIMNMMINTLALFLSAEERAKSCHARKQHRYIPDLYLQGIYTPSIGRNGHGGGGGGGQDGGEAGGGFGGGGSYVRPIRYHHILCSRYPTTIVDTVRCTVEQTEGFPGYASRRSDFRREYTKNLVDRAVARVQAWSANQYHPASAPLPFSDAAVAMSPQQQHQQYQQQQQGFWTSASSSSSTSKRANNWTSLEWRGLKVVKPVQRAAPMIEDLVRCVVALPIEMREGYVRQWRRGLMKRALVIVKFVRKEGVELAERIRTEAKDGVERMNGEGENGSRYEGHSLSPDSAGQEEIFSPTGSPSGTGGEDEQQQQQQHKPGTATTNSGNNNSKQRKAMSAQALFQQLDLGPTDLSIVLGMAERLLPCTTEFVQEFLS
;
A
#
# COMPACT_ATOMS: atom_id res chain seq x y z
N MET A 1 -12.21 -43.95 -1.86
CA MET A 1 -12.60 -42.90 -2.83
C MET A 1 -13.89 -42.26 -2.32
N GLY A 2 -13.78 -41.11 -1.68
CA GLY A 2 -14.94 -40.36 -1.18
C GLY A 2 -15.41 -39.39 -2.25
N ILE A 3 -16.66 -39.54 -2.71
CA ILE A 3 -17.32 -38.58 -3.59
C ILE A 3 -17.74 -37.41 -2.72
N THR A 4 -16.93 -36.35 -2.70
CA THR A 4 -17.37 -35.05 -2.20
C THR A 4 -18.42 -34.52 -3.17
N THR A 5 -19.67 -34.46 -2.71
CA THR A 5 -20.77 -33.79 -3.37
C THR A 5 -20.43 -32.30 -3.49
N GLY A 6 -19.76 -31.93 -4.56
CA GLY A 6 -19.50 -30.55 -4.93
C GLY A 6 -20.83 -29.88 -5.26
N THR A 7 -21.44 -29.23 -4.27
CA THR A 7 -22.45 -28.21 -4.51
C THR A 7 -21.87 -27.20 -5.48
N LEU A 8 -22.39 -27.19 -6.71
CA LEU A 8 -22.09 -26.20 -7.73
C LEU A 8 -22.37 -24.81 -7.15
N ALA A 9 -21.33 -24.14 -6.68
CA ALA A 9 -21.43 -22.79 -6.18
C ALA A 9 -21.81 -21.88 -7.35
N MET A 10 -23.10 -21.55 -7.44
CA MET A 10 -23.58 -20.60 -8.44
C MET A 10 -22.75 -19.31 -8.30
N PRO A 11 -22.07 -18.85 -9.37
CA PRO A 11 -21.26 -17.64 -9.32
C PRO A 11 -22.19 -16.50 -8.99
N THR A 12 -22.07 -16.01 -7.77
CA THR A 12 -22.96 -15.01 -7.25
C THR A 12 -22.34 -13.68 -7.55
N LYS A 13 -22.93 -13.00 -8.54
CA LYS A 13 -22.50 -11.71 -9.02
C LYS A 13 -22.94 -10.65 -8.01
N PHE A 14 -21.98 -9.90 -7.48
CA PHE A 14 -22.24 -8.71 -6.66
C PHE A 14 -21.65 -7.50 -7.36
N VAL A 15 -22.28 -6.36 -7.12
CA VAL A 15 -21.79 -5.05 -7.54
C VAL A 15 -21.84 -4.14 -6.33
N ILE A 16 -20.72 -3.48 -6.03
CA ILE A 16 -20.69 -2.36 -5.09
C ILE A 16 -20.64 -1.10 -5.95
N SER A 17 -21.64 -0.24 -5.79
CA SER A 17 -21.75 1.02 -6.53
C SER A 17 -21.57 2.18 -5.56
N PHE A 18 -20.58 3.03 -5.85
CA PHE A 18 -20.39 4.30 -5.16
C PHE A 18 -21.08 5.40 -5.95
N VAL A 19 -22.11 6.01 -5.37
CA VAL A 19 -22.90 7.06 -6.02
C VAL A 19 -22.43 8.41 -5.49
N VAL A 20 -21.96 9.26 -6.40
CA VAL A 20 -21.44 10.59 -6.07
C VAL A 20 -22.26 11.64 -6.82
N PRO A 21 -22.81 12.67 -6.15
CA PRO A 21 -23.48 13.74 -6.85
C PRO A 21 -22.52 14.48 -7.78
N LEU A 22 -22.98 14.87 -8.97
CA LEU A 22 -22.15 15.51 -10.00
C LEU A 22 -21.40 16.76 -9.48
N ALA A 23 -22.03 17.51 -8.56
CA ALA A 23 -21.43 18.68 -7.91
C ALA A 23 -20.14 18.38 -7.11
N TYR A 24 -19.93 17.11 -6.71
CA TYR A 24 -18.74 16.68 -5.96
C TYR A 24 -17.76 15.88 -6.82
N LEU A 25 -18.00 15.72 -8.12
CA LEU A 25 -17.19 14.84 -8.98
C LEU A 25 -15.72 15.27 -9.03
N GLU A 26 -15.45 16.58 -9.09
CA GLU A 26 -14.09 17.12 -9.14
C GLU A 26 -13.31 16.77 -7.86
N ASN A 27 -13.87 17.08 -6.69
CA ASN A 27 -13.27 16.72 -5.40
C ASN A 27 -13.10 15.20 -5.27
N PHE A 28 -14.11 14.44 -5.71
CA PHE A 28 -14.13 12.99 -5.61
C PHE A 28 -13.10 12.30 -6.51
N SER A 29 -12.80 12.88 -7.67
CA SER A 29 -11.82 12.33 -8.63
C SER A 29 -10.46 12.05 -7.98
N THR A 30 -10.09 12.85 -6.98
CA THR A 30 -8.85 12.69 -6.22
C THR A 30 -8.83 11.39 -5.40
N PHE A 31 -9.97 10.87 -4.97
CA PHE A 31 -10.09 9.63 -4.20
C PHE A 31 -10.23 8.38 -5.07
N PHE A 32 -10.41 8.52 -6.38
CA PHE A 32 -10.62 7.38 -7.29
C PHE A 32 -9.50 6.32 -7.18
N GLY A 33 -8.25 6.77 -7.04
CA GLY A 33 -7.11 5.87 -6.89
C GLY A 33 -7.12 5.09 -5.57
N ILE A 34 -7.68 5.66 -4.50
CA ILE A 34 -7.87 4.99 -3.20
C ILE A 34 -8.98 3.97 -3.35
N MET A 35 -10.11 4.36 -3.93
CA MET A 35 -11.25 3.46 -4.09
C MET A 35 -10.95 2.27 -4.99
N SER A 36 -10.21 2.49 -6.07
CA SER A 36 -9.77 1.40 -6.97
C SER A 36 -8.87 0.39 -6.25
N ASP A 37 -8.12 0.84 -5.25
CA ASP A 37 -7.21 -0.01 -4.49
C ASP A 37 -7.90 -0.75 -3.32
N HIS A 38 -8.92 -0.15 -2.71
CA HIS A 38 -9.66 -0.74 -1.57
C HIS A 38 -10.91 -1.52 -1.97
N ALA A 39 -11.56 -1.20 -3.10
CA ALA A 39 -12.77 -1.89 -3.55
C ALA A 39 -12.61 -3.41 -3.68
N PRO A 40 -11.49 -3.95 -4.22
CA PRO A 40 -11.26 -5.39 -4.23
C PRO A 40 -11.29 -6.02 -2.83
N ILE A 41 -10.74 -5.32 -1.82
CA ILE A 41 -10.73 -5.81 -0.43
C ILE A 41 -12.15 -5.87 0.13
N LEU A 42 -12.95 -4.80 -0.08
CA LEU A 42 -14.34 -4.76 0.36
C LEU A 42 -15.17 -5.89 -0.28
N ILE A 43 -14.98 -6.13 -1.58
CA ILE A 43 -15.63 -7.23 -2.31
C ILE A 43 -15.23 -8.58 -1.70
N GLU A 44 -13.95 -8.79 -1.42
CA GLU A 44 -13.45 -10.03 -0.83
C GLU A 44 -13.97 -10.28 0.59
N VAL A 45 -14.04 -9.24 1.41
CA VAL A 45 -14.65 -9.32 2.74
C VAL A 45 -16.12 -9.71 2.64
N LEU A 46 -16.91 -9.03 1.80
CA LEU A 46 -18.33 -9.33 1.62
C LEU A 46 -18.54 -10.76 1.09
N ARG A 47 -17.70 -11.19 0.13
CA ARG A 47 -17.70 -12.56 -0.41
C ARG A 47 -17.42 -13.61 0.67
N GLY A 48 -16.44 -13.35 1.54
CA GLY A 48 -16.11 -14.20 2.67
C GLY A 48 -17.26 -14.28 3.67
N LEU A 49 -17.79 -13.14 4.13
CA LEU A 49 -18.91 -13.08 5.07
C LEU A 49 -20.12 -13.84 4.54
N ARG A 50 -20.51 -13.58 3.30
CA ARG A 50 -21.65 -14.25 2.65
C ARG A 50 -21.48 -15.76 2.51
N SER A 51 -20.25 -16.23 2.33
CA SER A 51 -19.97 -17.67 2.26
C SER A 51 -20.07 -18.36 3.62
N SER A 52 -19.99 -17.60 4.72
CA SER A 52 -19.98 -18.13 6.09
C SER A 52 -21.27 -17.90 6.87
N MET A 53 -22.15 -16.99 6.44
CA MET A 53 -23.40 -16.67 7.16
C MET A 53 -24.53 -16.22 6.23
N LYS A 54 -25.75 -16.08 6.79
CA LYS A 54 -26.92 -15.58 6.06
C LYS A 54 -26.67 -14.17 5.51
N LEU A 55 -27.15 -13.90 4.29
CA LEU A 55 -26.89 -12.64 3.58
C LEU A 55 -27.27 -11.39 4.39
N ALA A 56 -28.41 -11.38 5.07
CA ALA A 56 -28.83 -10.23 5.89
C ALA A 56 -27.79 -9.89 6.97
N ILE A 57 -27.37 -10.89 7.76
CA ILE A 57 -26.35 -10.72 8.81
C ILE A 57 -25.00 -10.31 8.20
N ALA A 58 -24.63 -10.90 7.06
CA ALA A 58 -23.40 -10.55 6.36
C ALA A 58 -23.40 -9.08 5.88
N LEU A 59 -24.53 -8.59 5.37
CA LEU A 59 -24.68 -7.20 4.93
C LEU A 59 -24.64 -6.22 6.09
N ASP A 60 -25.28 -6.54 7.21
CA ASP A 60 -25.27 -5.69 8.42
C ASP A 60 -23.83 -5.52 8.94
N ILE A 61 -23.11 -6.64 9.12
CA ILE A 61 -21.70 -6.62 9.55
C ILE A 61 -20.82 -5.91 8.54
N PHE A 62 -21.00 -6.18 7.24
CA PHE A 62 -20.24 -5.54 6.19
C PHE A 62 -20.43 -4.03 6.18
N ALA A 63 -21.67 -3.56 6.32
CA ALA A 63 -21.99 -2.15 6.37
C ALA A 63 -21.33 -1.48 7.58
N GLU A 64 -21.55 -2.01 8.78
CA GLU A 64 -21.11 -1.41 10.05
C GLU A 64 -19.58 -1.45 10.24
N GLU A 65 -18.93 -2.56 9.90
CA GLU A 65 -17.51 -2.77 10.25
C GLU A 65 -16.52 -2.48 9.13
N HIS A 66 -16.98 -2.40 7.89
CA HIS A 66 -16.10 -2.30 6.73
C HIS A 66 -16.45 -1.13 5.83
N LEU A 67 -17.70 -1.03 5.38
CA LEU A 67 -18.10 0.01 4.45
C LEU A 67 -18.15 1.39 5.12
N VAL A 68 -18.82 1.52 6.27
CA VAL A 68 -18.92 2.80 6.98
C VAL A 68 -17.54 3.33 7.41
N PRO A 69 -16.66 2.53 8.05
CA PRO A 69 -15.32 3.00 8.40
C PRO A 69 -14.47 3.42 7.20
N PHE A 70 -14.62 2.74 6.05
CA PHE A 70 -13.95 3.14 4.82
C PHE A 70 -14.43 4.50 4.29
N VAL A 71 -15.75 4.74 4.32
CA VAL A 71 -16.33 6.04 3.96
C VAL A 71 -15.88 7.13 4.93
N GLU A 72 -15.86 6.85 6.23
CA GLU A 72 -15.33 7.76 7.25
C GLU A 72 -13.85 8.09 7.02
N ASP A 73 -13.03 7.12 6.63
CA ASP A 73 -11.63 7.35 6.30
C ASP A 73 -11.49 8.30 5.10
N ILE A 74 -12.27 8.12 4.02
CA ILE A 74 -12.27 9.04 2.88
C ILE A 74 -12.67 10.45 3.31
N MET A 75 -13.75 10.59 4.08
CA MET A 75 -14.21 11.88 4.59
C MET A 75 -13.17 12.53 5.51
N THR A 76 -12.48 11.71 6.31
CA THR A 76 -11.41 12.19 7.20
C THR A 76 -10.24 12.72 6.39
N ILE A 77 -9.82 12.04 5.32
CA ILE A 77 -8.72 12.51 4.44
C ILE A 77 -8.99 13.94 3.96
N ASP A 78 -10.20 14.20 3.46
CA ASP A 78 -10.60 15.54 3.01
C ASP A 78 -10.56 16.56 4.16
N ALA A 79 -11.12 16.20 5.32
CA ALA A 79 -11.16 17.08 6.49
C ALA A 79 -9.78 17.37 7.11
N VAL A 80 -8.78 16.49 6.88
CA VAL A 80 -7.43 16.66 7.42
C VAL A 80 -6.42 17.19 6.40
N ALA A 81 -6.84 17.40 5.15
CA ALA A 81 -6.01 17.85 4.05
C ALA A 81 -5.16 19.09 4.39
N MET A 82 -3.91 19.11 3.92
CA MET A 82 -3.07 20.30 3.98
C MET A 82 -3.53 21.32 2.93
N ALA A 83 -3.23 22.60 3.18
CA ALA A 83 -3.45 23.65 2.19
C ALA A 83 -2.70 23.34 0.88
N VAL A 84 -3.40 23.53 -0.23
CA VAL A 84 -2.88 23.35 -1.59
C VAL A 84 -1.89 24.48 -1.95
N GLU A 85 -1.98 25.62 -1.29
CA GLU A 85 -0.98 26.69 -1.37
C GLU A 85 0.30 26.26 -0.65
N GLY A 86 1.47 26.65 -1.18
CA GLY A 86 2.79 26.16 -0.75
C GLY A 86 3.01 26.15 0.76
N ALA A 87 3.86 25.22 1.25
CA ALA A 87 4.18 25.17 2.67
C ALA A 87 4.81 26.49 3.12
N LYS A 88 4.39 27.02 4.27
CA LYS A 88 4.99 28.24 4.83
C LYS A 88 6.49 28.02 5.06
N VAL A 89 7.32 28.61 4.20
CA VAL A 89 8.77 28.41 4.16
C VAL A 89 9.47 28.88 5.46
N SER A 90 8.81 29.74 6.23
CA SER A 90 9.26 30.18 7.56
C SER A 90 9.27 29.07 8.62
N HIS A 91 8.61 27.94 8.38
CA HIS A 91 8.45 26.85 9.37
C HIS A 91 8.93 25.51 8.81
N ILE A 92 10.09 25.49 8.16
CA ILE A 92 10.75 24.27 7.66
C ILE A 92 12.09 24.06 8.38
N ALA A 93 12.53 22.81 8.44
CA ALA A 93 13.79 22.38 9.04
C ALA A 93 15.02 22.71 8.17
N LEU A 94 14.83 23.15 6.92
CA LEU A 94 15.92 23.58 6.04
C LEU A 94 16.34 25.02 6.38
N GLY A 95 16.98 25.21 7.54
CA GLY A 95 17.46 26.48 8.05
C GLY A 95 18.27 26.32 9.35
N ARG A 96 18.77 27.43 9.90
CA ARG A 96 19.59 27.40 11.13
C ARG A 96 18.87 26.75 12.32
N GLU A 97 17.57 27.05 12.49
CA GLU A 97 16.77 26.46 13.56
C GLU A 97 16.61 24.95 13.40
N GLY A 98 16.31 24.48 12.18
CA GLY A 98 16.17 23.06 11.92
C GLY A 98 17.48 22.29 12.10
N ASP A 99 18.62 22.86 11.69
CA ASP A 99 19.93 22.26 11.93
C ASP A 99 20.21 22.08 13.44
N GLN A 100 19.78 23.03 14.29
CA GLN A 100 19.93 22.93 15.74
C GLN A 100 18.99 21.89 16.36
N VAL A 101 17.76 21.79 15.88
CA VAL A 101 16.73 20.89 16.44
C VAL A 101 16.99 19.44 16.04
N PHE A 102 17.35 19.20 14.78
CA PHE A 102 17.34 17.87 14.18
C PHE A 102 18.72 17.35 13.80
N GLY A 103 19.66 18.24 13.51
CA GLY A 103 20.92 17.89 12.87
C GLY A 103 20.76 17.57 11.37
N ARG A 104 21.80 17.87 10.61
CA ARG A 104 21.77 17.78 9.15
C ARG A 104 21.66 16.34 8.62
N ASP A 105 22.34 15.39 9.27
CA ASP A 105 22.29 13.97 8.88
C ASP A 105 20.86 13.40 8.96
N PHE A 106 20.13 13.71 10.03
CA PHE A 106 18.75 13.28 10.18
C PHE A 106 17.83 13.88 9.11
N ILE A 107 17.96 15.18 8.82
CA ILE A 107 17.20 15.85 7.76
C ILE A 107 17.49 15.19 6.39
N ASN A 108 18.78 14.96 6.08
CA ASN A 108 19.19 14.33 4.83
C ASN A 108 18.62 12.91 4.71
N LYS A 109 18.65 12.11 5.78
CA LYS A 109 18.06 10.76 5.82
C LYS A 109 16.55 10.79 5.69
N ALA A 110 15.86 11.73 6.35
CA ALA A 110 14.41 11.87 6.28
C ALA A 110 13.97 12.20 4.85
N ILE A 111 14.61 13.17 4.20
CA ILE A 111 14.31 13.54 2.81
C ILE A 111 14.65 12.40 1.84
N THR A 112 15.81 11.75 2.01
CA THR A 112 16.22 10.60 1.21
C THR A 112 15.16 9.50 1.28
N SER A 113 14.80 9.10 2.49
CA SER A 113 13.83 8.04 2.72
C SER A 113 12.46 8.40 2.19
N HIS A 114 11.97 9.62 2.45
CA HIS A 114 10.70 10.13 1.93
C HIS A 114 10.60 10.00 0.41
N LEU A 115 11.68 10.32 -0.32
CA LEU A 115 11.72 10.19 -1.77
C LEU A 115 11.83 8.72 -2.24
N GLN A 116 12.57 7.88 -1.52
CA GLN A 116 12.68 6.44 -1.81
C GLN A 116 11.37 5.68 -1.58
N THR A 117 10.55 6.13 -0.63
CA THR A 117 9.26 5.52 -0.26
C THR A 117 8.08 6.19 -0.96
N HIS A 118 8.32 6.75 -2.15
CA HIS A 118 7.28 7.32 -3.01
C HIS A 118 6.46 8.43 -2.33
N LEU A 119 7.11 9.18 -1.44
CA LEU A 119 6.54 10.26 -0.66
C LEU A 119 5.55 9.82 0.43
N SER A 120 5.46 8.52 0.74
CA SER A 120 4.63 7.98 1.82
C SER A 120 5.41 8.00 3.14
N THR A 121 5.01 8.87 4.07
CA THR A 121 5.74 9.13 5.31
C THR A 121 4.83 9.43 6.49
N VAL A 122 5.18 8.83 7.63
CA VAL A 122 4.58 9.09 8.93
C VAL A 122 5.62 9.77 9.82
N VAL A 123 5.31 10.98 10.26
CA VAL A 123 6.11 11.71 11.24
C VAL A 123 5.52 11.45 12.63
N VAL A 124 6.32 10.88 13.53
CA VAL A 124 5.92 10.56 14.91
C VAL A 124 6.71 11.42 15.89
N GLY A 125 6.06 11.86 16.96
CA GLY A 125 6.71 12.66 17.98
C GLY A 125 5.78 13.07 19.12
N ASN A 126 6.33 13.77 20.11
CA ASN A 126 5.61 14.25 21.29
C ASN A 126 5.46 15.78 21.33
N ASN A 127 5.87 16.49 20.27
CA ASN A 127 5.75 17.94 20.12
C ASN A 127 5.21 18.27 18.73
N ILE A 128 3.97 18.75 18.67
CA ILE A 128 3.26 19.05 17.41
C ILE A 128 4.01 20.10 16.57
N THR A 129 4.61 21.11 17.20
CA THR A 129 5.33 22.17 16.48
C THR A 129 6.56 21.62 15.77
N ILE A 130 7.37 20.83 16.46
CA ILE A 130 8.56 20.17 15.89
C ILE A 130 8.16 19.20 14.78
N MET A 131 7.13 18.39 15.01
CA MET A 131 6.60 17.48 13.98
C MET A 131 6.13 18.24 12.74
N ASN A 132 5.36 19.32 12.92
CA ASN A 132 4.86 20.12 11.81
C ASN A 132 5.97 20.84 11.04
N MET A 133 7.07 21.21 11.70
CA MET A 133 8.27 21.70 11.02
C MET A 133 8.87 20.65 10.09
N MET A 134 8.97 19.39 10.54
CA MET A 134 9.41 18.29 9.69
C MET A 134 8.42 18.00 8.55
N ILE A 135 7.12 17.96 8.85
CA ILE A 135 6.06 17.76 7.84
C ILE A 135 6.13 18.85 6.76
N ASN A 136 6.23 20.13 7.14
CA ASN A 136 6.36 21.22 6.16
C ASN A 136 7.62 21.07 5.30
N THR A 137 8.71 20.54 5.86
CA THR A 137 9.96 20.28 5.13
C THR A 137 9.78 19.21 4.07
N LEU A 138 9.17 18.08 4.43
CA LEU A 138 8.91 16.98 3.49
C LEU A 138 7.84 17.38 2.46
N ALA A 139 6.87 18.20 2.86
CA ALA A 139 5.83 18.70 1.97
C ALA A 139 6.35 19.55 0.80
N LEU A 140 7.57 20.10 0.87
CA LEU A 140 8.20 20.81 -0.25
C LEU A 140 8.38 19.91 -1.49
N PHE A 141 8.47 18.60 -1.28
CA PHE A 141 8.62 17.61 -2.35
C PHE A 141 7.27 17.17 -2.93
N LEU A 142 6.15 17.46 -2.27
CA LEU A 142 4.81 17.04 -2.68
C LEU A 142 4.17 17.95 -3.72
N SER A 143 3.47 17.37 -4.69
CA SER A 143 2.60 18.08 -5.63
C SER A 143 1.41 18.75 -4.91
N ALA A 144 0.66 19.59 -5.62
CA ALA A 144 -0.56 20.19 -5.07
C ALA A 144 -1.58 19.12 -4.68
N GLU A 145 -1.79 18.12 -5.54
CA GLU A 145 -2.70 17.01 -5.31
C GLU A 145 -2.23 16.11 -4.14
N GLU A 146 -0.94 15.85 -4.04
CA GLU A 146 -0.37 15.04 -2.95
C GLU A 146 -0.51 15.73 -1.59
N ARG A 147 -0.41 17.07 -1.55
CA ARG A 147 -0.64 17.85 -0.33
C ARG A 147 -2.10 17.84 0.10
N ALA A 148 -3.03 17.84 -0.85
CA ALA A 148 -4.46 17.62 -0.54
C ALA A 148 -4.71 16.23 0.08
N LYS A 149 -3.81 15.26 -0.15
CA LYS A 149 -3.83 13.92 0.46
C LYS A 149 -2.73 13.75 1.51
N SER A 150 -2.46 14.81 2.26
CA SER A 150 -1.50 14.83 3.37
C SER A 150 -2.10 15.61 4.54
N CYS A 151 -1.57 15.44 5.75
CA CYS A 151 -2.05 16.14 6.93
C CYS A 151 -0.91 16.58 7.86
N HIS A 152 -1.12 17.71 8.54
CA HIS A 152 -0.30 18.11 9.68
C HIS A 152 -0.53 17.18 10.89
N ALA A 153 0.39 17.20 11.84
CA ALA A 153 0.21 16.56 13.14
C ALA A 153 -0.93 17.21 13.91
N ARG A 154 -1.86 16.38 14.41
CA ARG A 154 -3.00 16.79 15.24
C ARG A 154 -3.10 15.88 16.46
N LYS A 155 -3.75 16.38 17.52
CA LYS A 155 -4.13 15.52 18.65
C LYS A 155 -5.17 14.51 18.15
N GLN A 156 -5.06 13.26 18.63
CA GLN A 156 -6.00 12.17 18.31
C GLN A 156 -6.07 11.78 16.82
N HIS A 157 -5.10 12.19 15.99
CA HIS A 157 -5.01 11.72 14.62
C HIS A 157 -4.63 10.24 14.56
N ARG A 158 -5.42 9.43 13.86
CA ARG A 158 -5.10 8.01 13.60
C ARG A 158 -4.30 7.89 12.32
N TYR A 159 -3.50 6.83 12.21
CA TYR A 159 -2.84 6.51 10.95
C TYR A 159 -3.88 6.21 9.86
N ILE A 160 -3.77 6.90 8.72
CA ILE A 160 -4.59 6.66 7.53
C ILE A 160 -3.67 6.17 6.40
N PRO A 161 -3.79 4.91 5.93
CA PRO A 161 -2.85 4.33 4.96
C PRO A 161 -2.74 5.07 3.63
N ASP A 162 -3.76 5.84 3.28
CA ASP A 162 -3.89 6.50 1.97
C ASP A 162 -3.33 7.94 1.92
N LEU A 163 -2.89 8.48 3.07
CA LEU A 163 -2.21 9.78 3.11
C LEU A 163 -0.74 9.62 2.70
N TYR A 164 -0.25 10.55 1.86
CA TYR A 164 1.18 10.61 1.51
C TYR A 164 2.01 11.05 2.71
N LEU A 165 1.66 12.15 3.36
CA LEU A 165 2.41 12.64 4.52
C LEU A 165 1.47 12.89 5.68
N GLN A 166 1.77 12.37 6.86
CA GLN A 166 0.93 12.56 8.04
C GLN A 166 1.72 12.63 9.35
N GLY A 167 1.19 13.35 10.32
CA GLY A 167 1.77 13.49 11.66
C GLY A 167 0.96 12.77 12.73
N ILE A 168 1.61 11.91 13.52
CA ILE A 168 0.97 11.14 14.58
C ILE A 168 1.55 11.53 15.94
N TYR A 169 0.76 12.30 16.69
CA TYR A 169 1.16 12.81 17.99
C TYR A 169 1.07 11.72 19.07
N THR A 170 2.18 11.45 19.75
CA THR A 170 2.29 10.43 20.80
C THR A 170 2.90 11.05 22.06
N PRO A 171 2.09 11.53 23.02
CA PRO A 171 2.57 12.25 24.21
C PRO A 171 3.46 11.39 25.13
N SER A 172 3.30 10.06 25.06
CA SER A 172 4.05 9.08 25.84
C SER A 172 5.42 8.71 25.25
N ILE A 173 5.77 9.18 24.05
CA ILE A 173 7.10 8.97 23.49
C ILE A 173 8.13 9.80 24.28
N GLY A 174 9.21 9.15 24.73
CA GLY A 174 10.33 9.80 25.41
C GLY A 174 10.26 9.84 26.95
N ARG A 175 9.15 9.44 27.57
CA ARG A 175 9.13 9.14 29.02
C ARG A 175 9.77 7.77 29.26
N ASN A 176 11.08 7.67 29.03
CA ASN A 176 11.85 6.53 29.49
C ASN A 176 11.70 6.50 31.01
N GLY A 177 11.19 5.39 31.54
CA GLY A 177 10.86 5.20 32.95
C GLY A 177 12.08 5.28 33.87
N HIS A 178 12.57 6.50 34.10
CA HIS A 178 13.38 6.83 35.25
C HIS A 178 12.47 6.83 36.48
N GLY A 179 12.53 5.72 37.22
CA GLY A 179 12.61 5.63 38.68
C GLY A 179 11.65 6.45 39.56
N GLY A 180 10.97 5.72 40.45
CA GLY A 180 10.35 6.24 41.68
C GLY A 180 9.02 5.51 41.94
N GLY A 181 8.92 4.44 42.74
CA GLY A 181 9.75 4.11 43.88
C GLY A 181 9.41 5.03 45.05
N GLY A 182 8.50 4.59 45.92
CA GLY A 182 8.40 4.98 47.33
C GLY A 182 8.12 6.46 47.64
N GLY A 183 6.89 6.75 48.07
CA GLY A 183 6.57 8.03 48.68
C GLY A 183 5.11 8.09 49.09
N GLY A 184 4.78 7.44 50.21
CA GLY A 184 3.52 7.67 50.89
C GLY A 184 3.44 9.13 51.32
N GLY A 185 2.49 9.86 50.74
CA GLY A 185 2.09 11.19 51.17
C GLY A 185 0.58 11.20 51.26
N GLN A 186 0.08 11.04 52.49
CA GLN A 186 -1.27 11.43 52.87
C GLN A 186 -1.35 12.95 52.73
N ASP A 187 -2.20 13.42 51.84
CA ASP A 187 -2.92 14.69 51.88
C ASP A 187 -3.97 14.55 50.76
N GLY A 188 -5.27 14.68 50.97
CA GLY A 188 -5.96 15.54 51.91
C GLY A 188 -6.97 16.34 51.10
N GLY A 189 -8.09 15.70 50.74
CA GLY A 189 -9.37 16.33 50.41
C GLY A 189 -9.45 17.24 49.18
N GLU A 190 -10.11 16.76 48.12
CA GLU A 190 -11.26 17.49 47.56
C GLU A 190 -12.16 16.53 46.76
N ALA A 191 -13.34 16.28 47.31
CA ALA A 191 -14.37 15.44 46.73
C ALA A 191 -15.08 16.20 45.59
N GLY A 192 -14.58 16.04 44.37
CA GLY A 192 -15.27 16.43 43.14
C GLY A 192 -15.78 15.18 42.41
N GLY A 193 -17.03 14.79 42.67
CA GLY A 193 -17.73 13.73 41.95
C GLY A 193 -17.95 14.12 40.48
N GLY A 194 -17.05 13.68 39.60
CA GLY A 194 -17.17 13.83 38.15
C GLY A 194 -17.37 12.48 37.49
N PHE A 195 -18.58 12.24 36.99
CA PHE A 195 -18.96 11.07 36.22
C PHE A 195 -17.99 10.77 35.06
N GLY A 196 -17.40 9.57 35.08
CA GLY A 196 -17.30 8.66 33.93
C GLY A 196 -16.92 9.23 32.56
N GLY A 197 -15.99 10.18 32.49
CA GLY A 197 -15.35 10.57 31.23
C GLY A 197 -14.39 9.46 30.81
N GLY A 198 -14.89 8.47 30.06
CA GLY A 198 -14.07 7.41 29.47
C GLY A 198 -12.88 8.03 28.74
N GLY A 199 -11.73 8.02 29.40
CA GLY A 199 -10.50 8.58 28.85
C GLY A 199 -10.30 7.95 27.49
N SER A 200 -10.38 8.77 26.44
CA SER A 200 -10.15 8.36 25.06
C SER A 200 -8.68 8.01 24.93
N TYR A 201 -8.30 6.83 25.43
CA TYR A 201 -7.01 6.23 25.20
C TYR A 201 -6.91 6.04 23.70
N VAL A 202 -6.11 6.91 23.07
CA VAL A 202 -5.73 6.77 21.66
C VAL A 202 -5.17 5.36 21.52
N ARG A 203 -5.93 4.48 20.86
CA ARG A 203 -5.51 3.09 20.68
C ARG A 203 -4.15 3.14 19.97
N PRO A 204 -3.12 2.46 20.49
CA PRO A 204 -1.83 2.38 19.81
C PRO A 204 -2.09 1.94 18.38
N ILE A 205 -1.49 2.64 17.43
CA ILE A 205 -1.61 2.27 16.03
C ILE A 205 -1.23 0.81 15.91
N ARG A 206 -2.14 0.04 15.31
CA ARG A 206 -1.88 -1.35 15.00
C ARG A 206 -0.92 -1.38 13.84
N TYR A 207 0.34 -1.16 14.16
CA TYR A 207 1.60 -1.47 13.48
C TYR A 207 1.57 -2.18 12.11
N HIS A 208 0.78 -3.24 11.95
CA HIS A 208 0.61 -3.92 10.65
C HIS A 208 -0.19 -3.10 9.62
N HIS A 209 -0.92 -2.05 10.03
CA HIS A 209 -1.66 -1.16 9.16
C HIS A 209 -0.76 -0.41 8.18
N ILE A 210 0.55 -0.27 8.46
CA ILE A 210 1.49 0.33 7.50
C ILE A 210 1.52 -0.48 6.18
N LEU A 211 1.37 -1.81 6.26
CA LEU A 211 1.27 -2.66 5.07
C LEU A 211 -0.04 -2.48 4.30
N CYS A 212 -1.02 -1.74 4.84
CA CYS A 212 -2.20 -1.34 4.07
C CYS A 212 -1.88 -0.23 3.05
N SER A 213 -0.84 0.58 3.30
CA SER A 213 -0.48 1.72 2.43
C SER A 213 -0.14 1.25 1.04
N ARG A 214 -0.52 2.03 0.02
CA ARG A 214 -0.19 1.71 -1.37
C ARG A 214 1.30 1.63 -1.65
N TYR A 215 2.08 2.42 -0.92
CA TYR A 215 3.50 2.57 -1.16
C TYR A 215 4.31 2.15 0.07
N PRO A 216 5.61 1.82 -0.12
CA PRO A 216 6.55 1.72 0.99
C PRO A 216 6.40 2.96 1.89
N THR A 217 6.63 2.83 3.19
CA THR A 217 6.39 3.94 4.14
C THR A 217 7.65 4.24 4.93
N THR A 218 8.00 5.52 5.01
CA THR A 218 9.01 6.05 5.92
C THR A 218 8.38 6.39 7.26
N ILE A 219 9.08 6.10 8.35
CA ILE A 219 8.76 6.54 9.71
C ILE A 219 9.86 7.50 10.16
N VAL A 220 9.49 8.74 10.46
CA VAL A 220 10.39 9.77 10.97
C VAL A 220 10.05 10.03 12.42
N ASP A 221 10.91 9.59 13.34
CA ASP A 221 10.76 9.85 14.78
C ASP A 221 11.51 11.13 15.15
N THR A 222 10.78 12.21 15.43
CA THR A 222 11.36 13.52 15.76
C THR A 222 11.91 13.61 17.18
N VAL A 223 11.64 12.63 18.03
CA VAL A 223 12.13 12.62 19.42
C VAL A 223 13.43 11.85 19.53
N ARG A 224 13.53 10.73 18.79
CA ARG A 224 14.76 9.93 18.72
C ARG A 224 15.71 10.38 17.61
N CYS A 225 15.24 11.27 16.72
CA CYS A 225 15.94 11.64 15.49
C CYS A 225 16.37 10.40 14.68
N THR A 226 15.47 9.43 14.56
CA THR A 226 15.69 8.20 13.77
C THR A 226 14.76 8.14 12.58
N VAL A 227 15.29 7.63 11.47
CA VAL A 227 14.52 7.40 10.24
C VAL A 227 14.52 5.90 9.94
N GLU A 228 13.34 5.32 9.85
CA GLU A 228 13.13 3.93 9.46
C GLU A 228 12.26 3.89 8.21
N GLN A 229 12.38 2.84 7.42
CA GLN A 229 11.53 2.65 6.25
C GLN A 229 11.20 1.17 6.05
N THR A 230 10.06 0.92 5.42
CA THR A 230 9.78 -0.42 4.89
C THR A 230 10.76 -0.76 3.77
N GLU A 231 10.76 -2.02 3.35
CA GLU A 231 11.56 -2.43 2.18
C GLU A 231 11.15 -1.67 0.90
N GLY A 232 12.06 -1.63 -0.07
CA GLY A 232 11.79 -1.01 -1.37
C GLY A 232 10.69 -1.72 -2.16
N PHE A 233 10.15 -1.03 -3.15
CA PHE A 233 9.35 -1.65 -4.20
C PHE A 233 10.30 -2.55 -5.03
N PRO A 234 10.00 -3.83 -5.36
CA PRO A 234 8.74 -4.59 -5.37
C PRO A 234 8.48 -5.48 -4.12
N GLY A 235 9.49 -5.70 -3.26
CA GLY A 235 9.35 -6.57 -2.08
C GLY A 235 8.17 -6.17 -1.19
N TYR A 236 8.01 -4.86 -0.99
CA TYR A 236 6.89 -4.28 -0.23
C TYR A 236 5.53 -4.64 -0.84
N ALA A 237 5.41 -4.59 -2.17
CA ALA A 237 4.16 -4.89 -2.87
C ALA A 237 3.74 -6.34 -2.68
N SER A 238 4.70 -7.27 -2.77
CA SER A 238 4.47 -8.70 -2.48
C SER A 238 4.01 -8.90 -1.03
N ARG A 239 4.74 -8.34 -0.06
CA ARG A 239 4.39 -8.44 1.36
C ARG A 239 3.02 -7.83 1.67
N ARG A 240 2.70 -6.69 1.07
CA ARG A 240 1.39 -6.04 1.19
C ARG A 240 0.27 -6.92 0.65
N SER A 241 0.48 -7.57 -0.50
CA SER A 241 -0.50 -8.51 -1.06
C SER A 241 -0.78 -9.66 -0.10
N ASP A 242 0.28 -10.26 0.45
CA ASP A 242 0.15 -11.36 1.42
C ASP A 242 -0.56 -10.91 2.70
N PHE A 243 -0.17 -9.75 3.22
CA PHE A 243 -0.80 -9.15 4.38
C PHE A 243 -2.30 -8.89 4.13
N ARG A 244 -2.68 -8.36 2.96
CA ARG A 244 -4.09 -8.10 2.62
C ARG A 244 -4.93 -9.37 2.58
N ARG A 245 -4.39 -10.45 2.00
CA ARG A 245 -5.09 -11.76 1.98
C ARG A 245 -5.32 -12.29 3.39
N GLU A 246 -4.29 -12.24 4.24
CA GLU A 246 -4.39 -12.68 5.64
C GLU A 246 -5.32 -11.77 6.46
N TYR A 247 -5.22 -10.46 6.29
CA TYR A 247 -6.07 -9.48 6.96
C TYR A 247 -7.54 -9.68 6.64
N THR A 248 -7.87 -9.84 5.35
CA THR A 248 -9.24 -10.10 4.89
C THR A 248 -9.80 -11.37 5.50
N LYS A 249 -9.02 -12.46 5.49
CA LYS A 249 -9.40 -13.72 6.13
C LYS A 249 -9.67 -13.53 7.63
N ASN A 250 -8.76 -12.88 8.35
CA ASN A 250 -8.88 -12.64 9.78
C ASN A 250 -10.10 -11.77 10.14
N LEU A 251 -10.49 -10.84 9.27
CA LEU A 251 -11.71 -10.05 9.47
C LEU A 251 -12.97 -10.93 9.39
N VAL A 252 -13.06 -11.75 8.34
CA VAL A 252 -14.17 -12.69 8.14
C VAL A 252 -14.25 -13.69 9.30
N ASP A 253 -13.12 -14.33 9.66
CA ASP A 253 -13.06 -15.31 10.74
C ASP A 253 -13.51 -14.70 12.09
N ARG A 254 -13.09 -13.45 12.38
CA ARG A 254 -13.51 -12.73 13.60
C ARG A 254 -15.01 -12.41 13.60
N ALA A 255 -15.56 -11.99 12.47
CA ALA A 255 -16.99 -11.72 12.33
C ALA A 255 -17.81 -13.01 12.55
N VAL A 256 -17.40 -14.10 11.90
CA VAL A 256 -18.03 -15.43 12.06
C VAL A 256 -17.99 -15.89 13.51
N ALA A 257 -16.82 -15.84 14.16
CA ALA A 257 -16.67 -16.25 15.55
C ALA A 257 -17.59 -15.45 16.49
N ARG A 258 -17.76 -14.15 16.24
CA ARG A 258 -18.65 -13.30 17.03
C ARG A 258 -20.12 -13.64 16.85
N VAL A 259 -20.56 -13.89 15.62
CA VAL A 259 -21.94 -14.32 15.32
C VAL A 259 -22.23 -15.68 15.96
N GLN A 260 -21.27 -16.61 15.91
CA GLN A 260 -21.37 -17.90 16.56
C GLN A 260 -21.47 -17.78 18.08
N ALA A 261 -20.61 -16.96 18.70
CA ALA A 261 -20.67 -16.69 20.14
C ALA A 261 -22.00 -16.05 20.57
N TRP A 262 -22.49 -15.08 19.79
CA TRP A 262 -23.80 -14.46 20.04
C TRP A 262 -24.94 -15.46 19.92
N SER A 263 -24.91 -16.31 18.90
CA SER A 263 -25.92 -17.37 18.70
C SER A 263 -25.90 -18.38 19.85
N ALA A 264 -24.72 -18.80 20.31
CA ALA A 264 -24.59 -19.73 21.43
C ALA A 264 -25.18 -19.17 22.73
N ASN A 265 -24.99 -17.88 23.00
CA ASN A 265 -25.53 -17.23 24.18
C ASN A 265 -27.06 -17.09 24.17
N GLN A 266 -27.69 -17.01 22.99
CA GLN A 266 -29.16 -16.98 22.91
C GLN A 266 -29.81 -18.32 23.29
N TYR A 267 -29.09 -19.43 23.19
CA TYR A 267 -29.58 -20.76 23.57
C TYR A 267 -29.21 -21.17 24.99
N HIS A 268 -28.66 -20.27 25.81
CA HIS A 268 -28.71 -20.40 27.27
C HIS A 268 -29.95 -19.66 27.78
N PRO A 269 -31.14 -20.30 27.79
CA PRO A 269 -32.26 -19.72 28.48
C PRO A 269 -31.86 -19.54 29.94
N ALA A 270 -32.24 -18.42 30.54
CA ALA A 270 -32.12 -18.15 31.97
C ALA A 270 -32.99 -19.08 32.84
N SER A 271 -33.22 -20.32 32.40
CA SER A 271 -34.06 -21.34 32.98
C SER A 271 -33.28 -22.64 33.22
N ALA A 272 -32.06 -22.55 33.75
CA ALA A 272 -31.70 -23.54 34.74
C ALA A 272 -32.49 -23.13 36.00
N PRO A 273 -33.54 -23.87 36.40
CA PRO A 273 -34.17 -23.61 37.68
C PRO A 273 -33.05 -23.66 38.71
N LEU A 274 -32.82 -22.55 39.41
CA LEU A 274 -32.03 -22.58 40.62
C LEU A 274 -32.58 -23.73 41.46
N PRO A 275 -31.73 -24.64 41.97
CA PRO A 275 -32.22 -25.60 42.95
C PRO A 275 -32.82 -24.76 44.08
N PHE A 276 -34.14 -24.79 44.19
CA PHE A 276 -34.86 -24.30 45.35
C PHE A 276 -34.37 -25.15 46.53
N SER A 277 -33.31 -24.69 47.19
CA SER A 277 -33.10 -25.02 48.59
C SER A 277 -34.00 -24.08 49.39
N ASP A 278 -34.92 -24.67 50.14
CA ASP A 278 -35.91 -24.01 51.01
C ASP A 278 -35.29 -23.28 52.21
N ALA A 279 -34.31 -22.42 51.96
CA ALA A 279 -33.72 -21.52 52.94
C ALA A 279 -33.78 -20.07 52.42
N ALA A 280 -35.00 -19.61 52.12
CA ALA A 280 -35.27 -18.20 51.88
C ALA A 280 -35.17 -17.43 53.21
N VAL A 281 -33.94 -17.13 53.64
CA VAL A 281 -33.69 -16.00 54.55
C VAL A 281 -34.01 -14.76 53.74
N ALA A 282 -35.00 -13.98 54.18
CA ALA A 282 -35.45 -12.76 53.53
C ALA A 282 -34.29 -11.75 53.40
N MET A 283 -33.60 -11.76 52.26
CA MET A 283 -32.65 -10.71 51.90
C MET A 283 -33.45 -9.43 51.66
N SER A 284 -33.07 -8.37 52.37
CA SER A 284 -33.71 -7.07 52.21
C SER A 284 -33.51 -6.52 50.78
N PRO A 285 -34.43 -5.69 50.26
CA PRO A 285 -34.28 -5.06 48.94
C PRO A 285 -32.95 -4.32 48.75
N GLN A 286 -32.35 -3.80 49.83
CA GLN A 286 -31.02 -3.19 49.82
C GLN A 286 -29.91 -4.19 49.52
N GLN A 287 -29.98 -5.41 50.06
CA GLN A 287 -28.98 -6.45 49.80
C GLN A 287 -29.10 -7.00 48.37
N GLN A 288 -30.31 -7.09 47.81
CA GLN A 288 -30.49 -7.42 46.40
C GLN A 288 -29.87 -6.37 45.49
N HIS A 289 -30.05 -5.08 45.79
CA HIS A 289 -29.44 -4.00 45.02
C HIS A 289 -27.90 -4.04 45.12
N GLN A 290 -27.35 -4.32 46.30
CA GLN A 290 -25.92 -4.44 46.52
C GLN A 290 -25.31 -5.65 45.80
N GLN A 291 -26.00 -6.79 45.79
CA GLN A 291 -25.57 -7.99 45.07
C GLN A 291 -25.61 -7.78 43.54
N TYR A 292 -26.61 -7.06 43.04
CA TYR A 292 -26.69 -6.68 41.63
C TYR A 292 -25.52 -5.77 41.23
N GLN A 293 -25.15 -4.81 42.08
CA GLN A 293 -23.96 -3.97 41.85
C GLN A 293 -22.66 -4.80 41.89
N GLN A 294 -22.53 -5.77 42.79
CA GLN A 294 -21.35 -6.66 42.84
C GLN A 294 -21.25 -7.58 41.62
N GLN A 295 -22.37 -8.10 41.11
CA GLN A 295 -22.36 -8.91 39.88
C GLN A 295 -21.97 -8.10 38.64
N GLN A 296 -22.41 -6.84 38.55
CA GLN A 296 -21.96 -5.97 37.47
C GLN A 296 -20.46 -5.66 37.56
N GLN A 297 -19.90 -5.46 38.76
CA GLN A 297 -18.45 -5.28 38.94
C GLN A 297 -17.63 -6.55 38.62
N GLY A 298 -18.18 -7.75 38.87
CA GLY A 298 -17.56 -9.03 38.51
C GLY A 298 -17.48 -9.28 36.99
N PHE A 299 -18.51 -8.86 36.25
CA PHE A 299 -18.57 -9.00 34.79
C PHE A 299 -17.52 -8.13 34.07
N TRP A 300 -17.29 -6.91 34.55
CA TRP A 300 -16.24 -6.03 34.02
C TRP A 300 -14.82 -6.48 34.39
N THR A 301 -14.63 -7.07 35.58
CA THR A 301 -13.30 -7.54 36.02
C THR A 301 -12.87 -8.83 35.32
N SER A 302 -13.80 -9.74 34.99
CA SER A 302 -13.47 -11.01 34.32
C SER A 302 -13.22 -10.88 32.81
N ALA A 303 -13.79 -9.86 32.16
CA ALA A 303 -13.48 -9.52 30.76
C ALA A 303 -12.14 -8.79 30.59
N SER A 304 -11.47 -8.43 31.71
CA SER A 304 -10.22 -7.65 31.72
C SER A 304 -9.00 -8.41 32.28
N SER A 305 -9.17 -9.66 32.73
CA SER A 305 -8.12 -10.41 33.44
C SER A 305 -7.22 -11.31 32.58
N SER A 306 -7.15 -11.12 31.26
CA SER A 306 -6.24 -11.89 30.37
C SER A 306 -5.34 -11.04 29.47
N SER A 307 -5.07 -9.78 29.83
CA SER A 307 -3.92 -9.07 29.28
C SER A 307 -2.92 -8.78 30.40
N SER A 308 -1.88 -9.60 30.49
CA SER A 308 -0.64 -9.17 31.11
C SER A 308 -0.15 -7.93 30.37
N THR A 309 -0.48 -6.76 30.89
CA THR A 309 0.05 -5.46 30.46
C THR A 309 1.51 -5.39 30.88
N SER A 310 2.34 -6.22 30.23
CA SER A 310 3.76 -5.91 30.05
C SER A 310 3.83 -4.48 29.55
N LYS A 311 4.67 -3.67 30.21
CA LYS A 311 4.97 -2.28 29.84
C LYS A 311 5.45 -2.26 28.40
N ARG A 312 4.51 -2.28 27.45
CA ARG A 312 4.76 -2.16 26.01
C ARG A 312 5.25 -0.74 25.82
N ALA A 313 6.56 -0.57 25.89
CA ALA A 313 7.22 0.58 25.32
C ALA A 313 6.62 0.76 23.91
N ASN A 314 6.16 1.97 23.60
CA ASN A 314 5.63 2.34 22.27
C ASN A 314 6.78 2.30 21.25
N ASN A 315 7.24 1.08 20.95
CA ASN A 315 8.45 0.85 20.19
C ASN A 315 8.03 0.57 18.75
N TRP A 316 7.86 1.65 18.00
CA TRP A 316 7.73 1.64 16.54
C TRP A 316 8.85 0.84 15.87
N THR A 317 10.01 0.70 16.52
CA THR A 317 11.14 -0.10 16.03
C THR A 317 10.97 -1.62 16.16
N SER A 318 9.88 -2.09 16.81
CA SER A 318 9.54 -3.51 16.99
C SER A 318 8.42 -3.98 16.04
N LEU A 319 8.21 -3.25 14.94
CA LEU A 319 7.24 -3.62 13.91
C LEU A 319 7.58 -4.97 13.30
N GLU A 320 6.91 -6.03 13.73
CA GLU A 320 7.07 -7.38 13.20
C GLU A 320 5.77 -7.90 12.59
N TRP A 321 5.87 -8.54 11.42
CA TRP A 321 4.80 -9.31 10.80
C TRP A 321 5.34 -10.69 10.44
N ARG A 322 4.68 -11.75 10.93
CA ARG A 322 5.19 -13.13 10.87
C ARG A 322 6.62 -13.29 11.42
N GLY A 323 6.93 -12.55 12.49
CA GLY A 323 8.27 -12.54 13.11
C GLY A 323 9.34 -11.81 12.29
N LEU A 324 8.99 -11.18 11.16
CA LEU A 324 9.91 -10.41 10.34
C LEU A 324 9.74 -8.92 10.59
N LYS A 325 10.85 -8.21 10.78
CA LYS A 325 10.84 -6.75 10.89
C LYS A 325 10.32 -6.11 9.60
N VAL A 326 9.24 -5.33 9.73
CA VAL A 326 8.57 -4.65 8.62
C VAL A 326 9.36 -3.40 8.20
N VAL A 327 9.99 -2.72 9.16
CA VAL A 327 10.81 -1.53 8.92
C VAL A 327 12.27 -1.79 9.27
N LYS A 328 13.16 -1.06 8.58
CA LYS A 328 14.60 -1.08 8.78
C LYS A 328 15.12 0.36 8.89
N PRO A 329 16.15 0.61 9.71
CA PRO A 329 16.75 1.93 9.80
C PRO A 329 17.39 2.35 8.48
N VAL A 330 17.28 3.63 8.14
CA VAL A 330 17.92 4.24 6.98
C VAL A 330 19.38 4.48 7.28
N GLN A 331 20.25 3.76 6.58
CA GLN A 331 21.69 3.74 6.90
C GLN A 331 22.40 5.03 6.47
N ARG A 332 22.12 5.54 5.27
CA ARG A 332 22.79 6.70 4.68
C ARG A 332 21.83 7.59 3.90
N ALA A 333 22.13 8.88 3.85
CA ALA A 333 21.49 9.79 2.92
C ALA A 333 21.99 9.56 1.49
N ALA A 334 21.18 9.95 0.50
CA ALA A 334 21.55 9.95 -0.90
C ALA A 334 22.44 11.18 -1.20
N PRO A 335 23.58 11.04 -1.90
CA PRO A 335 24.46 12.16 -2.22
C PRO A 335 23.74 13.34 -2.89
N MET A 336 22.81 13.05 -3.81
CA MET A 336 22.03 14.12 -4.48
C MET A 336 21.17 14.95 -3.52
N ILE A 337 20.81 14.39 -2.36
CA ILE A 337 20.03 15.05 -1.32
C ILE A 337 20.93 15.88 -0.42
N GLU A 338 22.13 15.39 -0.11
CA GLU A 338 23.12 16.18 0.63
C GLU A 338 23.50 17.46 -0.13
N ASP A 339 23.70 17.33 -1.44
CA ASP A 339 23.95 18.45 -2.34
C ASP A 339 22.76 19.42 -2.40
N LEU A 340 21.54 18.90 -2.53
CA LEU A 340 20.32 19.69 -2.49
C LEU A 340 20.23 20.50 -1.19
N VAL A 341 20.36 19.84 -0.03
CA VAL A 341 20.22 20.48 1.27
C VAL A 341 21.31 21.52 1.48
N ARG A 342 22.57 21.23 1.10
CA ARG A 342 23.68 22.17 1.13
C ARG A 342 23.36 23.44 0.34
N CYS A 343 22.86 23.30 -0.89
CA CYS A 343 22.47 24.44 -1.72
C CYS A 343 21.29 25.21 -1.13
N VAL A 344 20.24 24.52 -0.66
CA VAL A 344 19.02 25.15 -0.14
C VAL A 344 19.30 25.97 1.12
N VAL A 345 20.15 25.48 2.03
CA VAL A 345 20.48 26.21 3.26
C VAL A 345 21.27 27.50 2.97
N ALA A 346 22.04 27.53 1.88
CA ALA A 346 22.79 28.73 1.45
C ALA A 346 21.89 29.83 0.86
N LEU A 347 20.66 29.50 0.45
CA LEU A 347 19.73 30.47 -0.14
C LEU A 347 18.94 31.26 0.93
N PRO A 348 18.50 32.50 0.60
CA PRO A 348 17.48 33.22 1.36
C PRO A 348 16.21 32.38 1.52
N ILE A 349 15.51 32.53 2.66
CA ILE A 349 14.33 31.70 3.01
C ILE A 349 13.29 31.74 1.90
N GLU A 350 13.06 32.91 1.32
CA GLU A 350 12.07 33.20 0.28
C GLU A 350 12.34 32.41 -1.02
N MET A 351 13.60 32.04 -1.28
CA MET A 351 14.02 31.33 -2.48
C MET A 351 14.04 29.80 -2.33
N ARG A 352 14.02 29.29 -1.09
CA ARG A 352 14.22 27.85 -0.81
C ARG A 352 13.16 26.98 -1.46
N GLU A 353 11.89 27.33 -1.32
CA GLU A 353 10.80 26.56 -1.93
C GLU A 353 10.89 26.57 -3.46
N GLY A 354 11.18 27.73 -4.07
CA GLY A 354 11.36 27.86 -5.51
C GLY A 354 12.45 26.93 -6.03
N TYR A 355 13.59 26.87 -5.33
CA TYR A 355 14.71 25.99 -5.66
C TYR A 355 14.34 24.50 -5.53
N VAL A 356 13.70 24.10 -4.42
CA VAL A 356 13.26 22.70 -4.23
C VAL A 356 12.26 22.27 -5.31
N ARG A 357 11.32 23.15 -5.68
CA ARG A 357 10.37 22.88 -6.78
C ARG A 357 11.08 22.73 -8.13
N GLN A 358 12.12 23.52 -8.40
CA GLN A 358 12.92 23.39 -9.62
C GLN A 358 13.72 22.08 -9.62
N TRP A 359 14.37 21.74 -8.51
CA TRP A 359 15.09 20.48 -8.35
C TRP A 359 14.17 19.27 -8.56
N ARG A 360 12.98 19.30 -7.96
CA ARG A 360 11.96 18.26 -8.15
C ARG A 360 11.55 18.11 -9.61
N ARG A 361 11.40 19.20 -10.36
CA ARG A 361 11.13 19.15 -11.81
C ARG A 361 12.26 18.44 -12.56
N GLY A 362 13.52 18.66 -12.17
CA GLY A 362 14.67 17.92 -12.69
C GLY A 362 14.58 16.42 -12.38
N LEU A 363 14.25 16.07 -11.13
CA LEU A 363 14.03 14.68 -10.72
C LEU A 363 12.92 14.00 -11.54
N MET A 364 11.79 14.67 -11.75
CA MET A 364 10.69 14.16 -12.57
C MET A 364 11.09 13.94 -14.03
N LYS A 365 11.94 14.81 -14.60
CA LYS A 365 12.48 14.61 -15.97
C LYS A 365 13.31 13.33 -16.05
N ARG A 366 14.16 13.06 -15.05
CA ARG A 366 14.95 11.81 -14.99
C ARG A 366 14.04 10.58 -14.87
N ALA A 367 13.01 10.64 -14.03
CA ALA A 367 12.01 9.59 -13.91
C ALA A 367 11.29 9.32 -15.24
N LEU A 368 10.88 10.38 -15.97
CA LEU A 368 10.25 10.26 -17.29
C LEU A 368 11.16 9.62 -18.33
N VAL A 369 12.48 9.84 -18.27
CA VAL A 369 13.44 9.16 -19.15
C VAL A 369 13.42 7.65 -18.89
N ILE A 370 13.42 7.22 -17.63
CA ILE A 370 13.29 5.79 -17.26
C ILE A 370 11.96 5.23 -17.75
N VAL A 371 10.85 5.94 -17.55
CA VAL A 371 9.52 5.50 -18.02
C VAL A 371 9.49 5.33 -19.54
N LYS A 372 10.09 6.25 -20.30
CA LYS A 372 10.19 6.14 -21.77
C LYS A 372 11.02 4.92 -22.18
N PHE A 373 12.12 4.67 -21.49
CA PHE A 373 12.94 3.47 -21.69
C PHE A 373 12.13 2.19 -21.43
N VAL A 374 11.45 2.08 -20.28
CA VAL A 374 10.62 0.91 -19.94
C VAL A 374 9.50 0.69 -20.95
N ARG A 375 8.82 1.74 -21.41
CA ARG A 375 7.79 1.61 -22.45
C ARG A 375 8.35 1.10 -23.76
N LYS A 376 9.49 1.62 -24.20
CA LYS A 376 10.14 1.19 -25.44
C LYS A 376 10.56 -0.27 -25.35
N GLU A 377 11.37 -0.61 -24.35
CA GLU A 377 11.88 -1.97 -24.16
C GLU A 377 10.77 -2.98 -23.85
N GLY A 378 9.72 -2.55 -23.13
CA GLY A 378 8.56 -3.37 -22.81
C GLY A 378 7.72 -3.74 -24.03
N VAL A 379 7.53 -2.80 -24.98
CA VAL A 379 6.87 -3.08 -26.27
C VAL A 379 7.71 -4.07 -27.08
N GLU A 380 9.01 -3.82 -27.20
CA GLU A 380 9.91 -4.72 -27.92
C GLU A 380 9.94 -6.12 -27.29
N LEU A 381 9.85 -6.23 -25.96
CA LEU A 381 9.77 -7.52 -25.27
C LEU A 381 8.44 -8.23 -25.57
N ALA A 382 7.32 -7.51 -25.54
CA ALA A 382 6.00 -8.08 -25.82
C ALA A 382 5.87 -8.60 -27.26
N GLU A 383 6.45 -7.89 -28.24
CA GLU A 383 6.49 -8.34 -29.63
C GLU A 383 7.28 -9.63 -29.80
N ARG A 384 8.42 -9.76 -29.11
CA ARG A 384 9.22 -10.99 -29.12
C ARG A 384 8.49 -12.18 -28.52
N ILE A 385 7.81 -11.99 -27.38
CA ILE A 385 7.00 -13.04 -26.77
C ILE A 385 5.90 -13.51 -27.74
N ARG A 386 5.28 -12.58 -28.48
CA ARG A 386 4.28 -12.94 -29.51
C ARG A 386 4.88 -13.70 -30.68
N THR A 387 6.07 -13.32 -31.16
CA THR A 387 6.74 -14.06 -32.24
C THR A 387 7.15 -15.46 -31.78
N GLU A 388 7.73 -15.60 -30.59
CA GLU A 388 8.10 -16.90 -30.02
C GLU A 388 6.89 -17.80 -29.79
N ALA A 389 5.75 -17.24 -29.35
CA ALA A 389 4.51 -17.98 -29.20
C ALA A 389 3.96 -18.47 -30.55
N LYS A 390 4.06 -17.67 -31.62
CA LYS A 390 3.67 -18.07 -32.98
C LYS A 390 4.56 -19.18 -33.52
N ASP A 391 5.88 -19.01 -33.41
CA ASP A 391 6.86 -20.01 -33.84
C ASP A 391 6.69 -21.34 -33.08
N GLY A 392 6.34 -21.28 -31.79
CA GLY A 392 6.04 -22.46 -30.98
C GLY A 392 4.79 -23.22 -31.43
N VAL A 393 3.72 -22.51 -31.83
CA VAL A 393 2.50 -23.13 -32.38
C VAL A 393 2.76 -23.73 -33.75
N GLU A 394 3.52 -23.07 -34.61
CA GLU A 394 3.87 -23.58 -35.94
C GLU A 394 4.73 -24.85 -35.86
N ARG A 395 5.67 -24.92 -34.91
CA ARG A 395 6.45 -26.16 -34.68
C ARG A 395 5.58 -27.32 -34.21
N MET A 396 4.63 -27.07 -33.30
CA MET A 396 3.70 -28.11 -32.84
C MET A 396 2.77 -28.61 -33.94
N ASN A 397 2.36 -27.74 -34.87
CA ASN A 397 1.53 -28.14 -36.00
C ASN A 397 2.32 -28.86 -37.11
N GLY A 398 3.59 -28.46 -37.35
CA GLY A 398 4.43 -29.06 -38.39
C GLY A 398 4.92 -30.48 -38.10
N GLU A 399 4.99 -30.89 -36.83
CA GLU A 399 5.39 -32.25 -36.45
C GLU A 399 4.24 -33.28 -36.52
N GLY A 400 2.99 -32.83 -36.72
CA GLY A 400 1.80 -33.69 -36.78
C GLY A 400 1.46 -34.29 -38.14
N GLU A 401 1.96 -33.73 -39.25
CA GLU A 401 1.51 -34.12 -40.61
C GLU A 401 2.36 -35.23 -41.28
N ASN A 402 3.52 -35.62 -40.73
CA ASN A 402 4.38 -36.64 -41.33
C ASN A 402 4.17 -38.08 -40.80
N GLY A 403 3.12 -38.32 -40.03
CA GLY A 403 2.96 -39.54 -39.22
C GLY A 403 1.74 -40.43 -39.48
N SER A 404 1.05 -40.35 -40.63
CA SER A 404 0.03 -41.36 -41.00
C SER A 404 -0.23 -41.41 -42.49
N ARG A 405 0.71 -42.00 -43.24
CA ARG A 405 0.45 -42.54 -44.58
C ARG A 405 -0.21 -43.92 -44.42
N TYR A 406 -1.49 -43.95 -44.06
CA TYR A 406 -2.31 -45.15 -44.26
C TYR A 406 -2.70 -45.21 -45.74
N GLU A 407 -2.11 -46.16 -46.48
CA GLU A 407 -2.57 -46.53 -47.81
C GLU A 407 -3.95 -47.20 -47.68
N GLY A 408 -5.00 -46.51 -48.12
CA GLY A 408 -6.37 -46.99 -48.15
C GLY A 408 -7.01 -46.68 -49.50
N HIS A 409 -7.46 -47.73 -50.17
CA HIS A 409 -7.93 -47.78 -51.54
C HIS A 409 -9.02 -46.76 -51.95
N SER A 410 -8.80 -46.16 -53.12
CA SER A 410 -9.75 -45.86 -54.21
C SER A 410 -11.23 -46.24 -53.97
N LEU A 411 -12.12 -45.24 -53.89
CA LEU A 411 -13.42 -45.20 -54.57
C LEU A 411 -13.83 -43.73 -54.82
N SER A 412 -14.10 -43.40 -56.09
CA SER A 412 -14.83 -42.21 -56.58
C SER A 412 -16.18 -42.67 -57.14
N PRO A 413 -17.09 -41.77 -57.57
CA PRO A 413 -17.54 -40.49 -57.00
C PRO A 413 -19.09 -40.44 -56.89
N ASP A 414 -19.68 -39.38 -56.32
CA ASP A 414 -20.78 -38.64 -56.97
C ASP A 414 -21.36 -37.46 -56.17
N SER A 415 -21.60 -36.38 -56.93
CA SER A 415 -22.73 -35.43 -56.85
C SER A 415 -22.78 -34.29 -55.81
N ALA A 416 -22.50 -33.10 -56.35
CA ALA A 416 -23.35 -31.90 -56.39
C ALA A 416 -23.70 -31.11 -55.12
N GLY A 417 -23.43 -29.80 -55.17
CA GLY A 417 -24.00 -28.79 -54.29
C GLY A 417 -23.23 -27.47 -54.32
N GLN A 418 -23.54 -26.62 -55.32
CA GLN A 418 -23.14 -25.22 -55.38
C GLN A 418 -23.70 -24.43 -54.19
N GLU A 419 -22.94 -23.48 -53.64
CA GLU A 419 -23.47 -22.15 -53.33
C GLU A 419 -22.35 -21.10 -53.27
N GLU A 420 -22.58 -20.03 -54.05
CA GLU A 420 -21.85 -18.77 -54.14
C GLU A 420 -22.04 -17.96 -52.82
N ILE A 421 -21.19 -17.01 -52.38
CA ILE A 421 -21.26 -15.57 -52.73
C ILE A 421 -20.33 -14.77 -51.78
N PHE A 422 -19.48 -13.94 -52.39
CA PHE A 422 -18.94 -12.61 -52.01
C PHE A 422 -18.04 -12.35 -50.79
N SER A 423 -16.82 -11.89 -51.13
CA SER A 423 -16.00 -10.93 -50.38
C SER A 423 -16.17 -9.51 -50.96
N PRO A 424 -15.94 -8.43 -50.18
CA PRO A 424 -15.58 -7.15 -50.75
C PRO A 424 -14.13 -6.75 -50.43
N THR A 425 -13.43 -6.50 -51.53
CA THR A 425 -12.18 -5.77 -51.70
C THR A 425 -12.26 -4.31 -51.26
N GLY A 426 -11.13 -3.71 -50.88
CA GLY A 426 -11.01 -2.25 -50.84
C GLY A 426 -9.73 -1.72 -50.23
N SER A 427 -8.62 -1.76 -50.99
CA SER A 427 -7.47 -0.86 -50.79
C SER A 427 -7.61 0.35 -51.72
N PRO A 428 -6.98 1.49 -51.39
CA PRO A 428 -6.35 2.27 -52.44
C PRO A 428 -4.86 2.54 -52.16
N SER A 429 -4.12 2.36 -53.25
CA SER A 429 -2.74 2.72 -53.54
C SER A 429 -2.48 4.22 -53.53
N GLY A 430 -1.27 4.61 -53.14
CA GLY A 430 -0.66 5.90 -53.44
C GLY A 430 0.83 5.70 -53.74
N THR A 431 1.19 5.96 -54.99
CA THR A 431 2.48 5.75 -55.66
C THR A 431 3.42 6.95 -55.58
N GLY A 432 4.73 6.68 -55.71
CA GLY A 432 5.79 7.65 -56.02
C GLY A 432 6.99 7.39 -55.10
N GLY A 433 8.11 6.81 -55.50
CA GLY A 433 8.81 6.93 -56.78
C GLY A 433 10.09 7.73 -56.50
N GLU A 434 11.25 7.07 -56.51
CA GLU A 434 12.51 7.54 -57.10
C GLU A 434 13.66 6.60 -56.72
N ASP A 435 14.33 6.17 -57.79
CA ASP A 435 15.51 5.33 -57.84
C ASP A 435 16.75 6.07 -57.32
N GLU A 436 17.66 5.37 -56.64
CA GLU A 436 19.07 5.47 -57.02
C GLU A 436 19.89 4.25 -56.57
N GLN A 437 20.58 3.69 -57.55
CA GLN A 437 21.48 2.55 -57.46
C GLN A 437 22.79 2.97 -56.81
N GLN A 438 23.37 2.11 -55.98
CA GLN A 438 24.80 1.87 -56.04
C GLN A 438 25.17 0.46 -55.58
N GLN A 439 25.89 -0.22 -56.48
CA GLN A 439 26.43 -1.56 -56.37
C GLN A 439 27.51 -1.62 -55.27
N GLN A 440 27.53 -2.71 -54.52
CA GLN A 440 28.79 -3.43 -54.28
C GLN A 440 28.54 -4.90 -53.98
N GLN A 441 29.18 -5.74 -54.81
CA GLN A 441 29.26 -7.18 -54.71
C GLN A 441 30.10 -7.57 -53.47
N GLN A 442 29.75 -8.66 -52.78
CA GLN A 442 30.53 -9.91 -52.76
C GLN A 442 30.22 -10.84 -51.56
N HIS A 443 30.29 -12.14 -51.90
CA HIS A 443 30.52 -13.31 -51.04
C HIS A 443 29.44 -13.81 -50.06
N LYS A 444 28.66 -14.77 -50.59
CA LYS A 444 28.08 -15.91 -49.87
C LYS A 444 29.19 -16.78 -49.26
N PRO A 445 29.04 -17.24 -48.01
CA PRO A 445 29.20 -18.68 -47.80
C PRO A 445 28.21 -19.27 -46.78
N GLY A 446 27.84 -20.53 -47.05
CA GLY A 446 27.67 -21.56 -46.03
C GLY A 446 26.57 -21.38 -44.99
N THR A 447 25.40 -21.95 -45.27
CA THR A 447 24.41 -22.33 -44.27
C THR A 447 24.99 -23.35 -43.29
N ALA A 448 25.39 -22.87 -42.11
CA ALA A 448 25.54 -23.69 -40.91
C ALA A 448 24.51 -23.21 -39.89
N THR A 449 23.44 -23.98 -39.72
CA THR A 449 22.45 -23.81 -38.66
C THR A 449 23.12 -24.05 -37.31
N THR A 450 23.57 -22.97 -36.67
CA THR A 450 24.06 -22.99 -35.29
C THR A 450 23.07 -22.23 -34.40
N ASN A 451 22.63 -22.92 -33.35
CA ASN A 451 21.62 -22.51 -32.38
C ASN A 451 22.19 -21.46 -31.39
N SER A 452 22.84 -20.40 -31.90
CA SER A 452 23.64 -19.41 -31.14
C SER A 452 22.99 -18.01 -31.09
N GLY A 453 21.68 -17.90 -31.36
CA GLY A 453 20.98 -16.61 -31.46
C GLY A 453 20.64 -15.97 -30.12
N ASN A 454 20.50 -16.75 -29.04
CA ASN A 454 19.83 -16.25 -27.84
C ASN A 454 20.74 -15.42 -26.91
N ASN A 455 22.06 -15.69 -26.89
CA ASN A 455 23.00 -15.02 -25.97
C ASN A 455 23.33 -13.58 -26.41
N ASN A 456 23.39 -13.30 -27.71
CA ASN A 456 23.74 -11.97 -28.23
C ASN A 456 22.65 -10.91 -27.96
N SER A 457 21.39 -11.32 -27.85
CA SER A 457 20.27 -10.41 -27.60
C SER A 457 20.25 -9.93 -26.14
N LYS A 458 20.54 -10.80 -25.18
CA LYS A 458 20.65 -10.45 -23.75
C LYS A 458 21.82 -9.52 -23.49
N GLN A 459 22.97 -9.76 -24.12
CA GLN A 459 24.17 -8.94 -23.94
C GLN A 459 23.98 -7.51 -24.47
N ARG A 460 23.30 -7.32 -25.61
CA ARG A 460 22.96 -5.98 -26.13
C ARG A 460 22.02 -5.19 -25.20
N LYS A 461 21.06 -5.87 -24.55
CA LYS A 461 20.10 -5.25 -23.61
C LYS A 461 20.79 -4.72 -22.36
N ALA A 462 21.63 -5.54 -21.73
CA ALA A 462 22.38 -5.15 -20.54
C ALA A 462 23.26 -3.91 -20.80
N MET A 463 23.89 -3.85 -21.99
CA MET A 463 24.67 -2.68 -22.39
C MET A 463 23.82 -1.41 -22.55
N SER A 464 22.56 -1.52 -23.01
CA SER A 464 21.68 -0.36 -23.17
C SER A 464 21.17 0.23 -21.85
N ALA A 465 20.80 -0.63 -20.89
CA ALA A 465 20.34 -0.20 -19.57
C ALA A 465 21.52 0.39 -18.76
N GLN A 466 22.67 -0.27 -18.78
CA GLN A 466 23.88 0.23 -18.12
C GLN A 466 24.35 1.55 -18.73
N ALA A 467 24.29 1.71 -20.05
CA ALA A 467 24.57 2.98 -20.72
C ALA A 467 23.59 4.07 -20.30
N LEU A 468 22.29 3.77 -20.18
CA LEU A 468 21.31 4.74 -19.68
C LEU A 468 21.62 5.19 -18.25
N PHE A 469 21.94 4.25 -17.35
CA PHE A 469 22.27 4.60 -15.97
C PHE A 469 23.59 5.35 -15.84
N GLN A 470 24.57 5.02 -16.69
CA GLN A 470 25.82 5.77 -16.78
C GLN A 470 25.58 7.19 -17.32
N GLN A 471 24.68 7.36 -18.30
CA GLN A 471 24.30 8.68 -18.83
C GLN A 471 23.55 9.52 -17.79
N LEU A 472 22.78 8.90 -16.90
CA LEU A 472 22.08 9.60 -15.82
C LEU A 472 22.99 9.96 -14.64
N ASP A 473 24.19 9.36 -14.57
CA ASP A 473 25.18 9.55 -13.50
C ASP A 473 24.57 9.41 -12.09
N LEU A 474 23.86 8.31 -11.88
CA LEU A 474 23.15 8.04 -10.61
C LEU A 474 23.85 6.95 -9.82
N GLY A 475 24.24 7.26 -8.58
CA GLY A 475 24.63 6.23 -7.62
C GLY A 475 23.43 5.34 -7.24
N PRO A 476 23.64 4.17 -6.61
CA PRO A 476 22.55 3.23 -6.30
C PRO A 476 21.43 3.84 -5.42
N THR A 477 21.80 4.72 -4.50
CA THR A 477 20.84 5.38 -3.59
C THR A 477 20.09 6.53 -4.28
N ASP A 478 20.71 7.21 -5.24
CA ASP A 478 20.04 8.21 -6.08
C ASP A 478 19.11 7.53 -7.09
N LEU A 479 19.56 6.41 -7.67
CA LEU A 479 18.77 5.61 -8.60
C LEU A 479 17.47 5.12 -7.94
N SER A 480 17.50 4.68 -6.67
CA SER A 480 16.27 4.26 -5.98
C SER A 480 15.28 5.41 -5.79
N ILE A 481 15.75 6.65 -5.61
CA ILE A 481 14.88 7.85 -5.59
C ILE A 481 14.24 8.07 -6.97
N VAL A 482 15.03 8.00 -8.05
CA VAL A 482 14.51 8.22 -9.41
C VAL A 482 13.54 7.10 -9.80
N LEU A 483 13.84 5.84 -9.47
CA LEU A 483 12.96 4.70 -9.69
C LEU A 483 11.66 4.83 -8.89
N GLY A 484 11.73 5.29 -7.63
CA GLY A 484 10.54 5.55 -6.84
C GLY A 484 9.62 6.59 -7.47
N MET A 485 10.17 7.64 -8.09
CA MET A 485 9.37 8.60 -8.86
C MET A 485 8.83 8.00 -10.17
N ALA A 486 9.62 7.15 -10.85
CA ALA A 486 9.21 6.50 -12.09
C ALA A 486 8.08 5.48 -11.86
N GLU A 487 8.12 4.72 -10.76
CA GLU A 487 7.08 3.78 -10.33
C GLU A 487 5.72 4.47 -10.14
N ARG A 488 5.73 5.72 -9.67
CA ARG A 488 4.50 6.52 -9.51
C ARG A 488 3.90 6.95 -10.84
N LEU A 489 4.74 7.15 -11.86
CA LEU A 489 4.32 7.51 -13.21
C LEU A 489 3.88 6.31 -14.04
N LEU A 490 4.54 5.17 -13.86
CA LEU A 490 4.26 3.92 -14.54
C LEU A 490 4.46 2.76 -13.56
N PRO A 491 3.38 2.13 -13.06
CA PRO A 491 3.49 0.94 -12.21
C PRO A 491 4.31 -0.17 -12.87
N CYS A 492 4.98 -0.97 -12.03
CA CYS A 492 5.89 -2.06 -12.41
C CYS A 492 7.22 -1.62 -13.03
N THR A 493 7.53 -0.32 -13.07
CA THR A 493 8.81 0.19 -13.58
C THR A 493 10.00 -0.34 -12.78
N THR A 494 9.88 -0.41 -11.46
CA THR A 494 10.98 -0.82 -10.57
C THR A 494 11.31 -2.30 -10.73
N GLU A 495 10.29 -3.14 -10.84
CA GLU A 495 10.43 -4.58 -11.08
C GLU A 495 11.08 -4.85 -12.43
N PHE A 496 10.59 -4.19 -13.49
CA PHE A 496 11.16 -4.29 -14.83
C PHE A 496 12.63 -3.87 -14.86
N VAL A 497 12.98 -2.73 -14.24
CA VAL A 497 14.37 -2.26 -14.21
C VAL A 497 15.27 -3.19 -13.40
N GLN A 498 14.78 -3.74 -12.28
CA GLN A 498 15.55 -4.69 -11.47
C GLN A 498 15.85 -5.98 -12.26
N GLU A 499 14.89 -6.49 -13.03
CA GLU A 499 15.09 -7.66 -13.89
C GLU A 499 16.14 -7.40 -14.99
N PHE A 500 16.24 -6.17 -15.50
CA PHE A 500 17.29 -5.80 -16.46
C PHE A 500 18.68 -5.59 -15.84
N LEU A 501 18.74 -5.33 -14.52
CA LEU A 501 19.98 -5.12 -13.79
C LEU A 501 20.54 -6.41 -13.18
N SER A 502 19.70 -7.42 -12.95
CA SER A 502 20.09 -8.77 -12.53
C SER A 502 20.57 -9.62 -13.70
#